data_AF-A0A2V7UP75-F1
#
_entry.id   AF-A0A2V7UP75-F1
#
_cell.length_a   1.000
_cell.length_b   1.000
_cell.length_c   1.000
_cell.angle_alpha   90.00
_cell.angle_beta   90.00
_cell.angle_gamma   90.00
#
_symmetry.space_group_name_H-M   'P 1'
#
loop_
_entity.id
_entity.type
_entity.pdbx_description
1 polymer ?
#
loop_
_entity_poly.entity_id
_entity_poly.type
_entity_poly.pdbx_seq_one_letter_code
_entity_poly.pdbx_strand_id
1 'polypeptide(L)'
;MQQGLSETREVWETFQADRYNKLKLGIRVLGNDPAFKSLVETSDQATILDTLRERGQELNADFFIATSPSGVVIARTDRPTAQGEDLSKDPVVTKPLEGEESATVWRQGDKLYHAVSVPMQTGPDLKGVLVAGYGIDEALASQIRKLTHSEIAYL
;
A
#
# COMPACT_ATOMS: atom_id res chain seq x y z
N MET A 1 14.98 -31.91 15.77
CA MET A 1 14.89 -31.14 14.51
C MET A 1 13.55 -30.38 14.35
N GLN A 2 12.94 -29.87 15.43
CA GLN A 2 11.69 -29.07 15.36
C GLN A 2 11.84 -27.62 15.87
N GLN A 3 12.96 -27.27 16.54
CA GLN A 3 13.18 -25.92 17.10
C GLN A 3 13.49 -24.86 16.03
N GLY A 4 14.29 -25.18 15.00
CA GLY A 4 14.65 -24.21 13.97
C GLY A 4 13.49 -23.74 13.07
N LEU A 5 12.39 -24.50 12.97
CA LEU A 5 11.20 -24.11 12.20
C LEU A 5 10.32 -23.11 12.95
N SER A 6 10.28 -23.18 14.29
CA SER A 6 9.50 -22.25 15.12
C SER A 6 10.21 -20.89 15.22
N GLU A 7 11.53 -20.90 15.43
CA GLU A 7 12.34 -19.67 15.49
C GLU A 7 12.34 -18.92 14.15
N THR A 8 12.42 -19.65 13.03
CA THR A 8 12.34 -19.03 11.70
C THR A 8 10.97 -18.39 11.45
N ARG A 9 9.88 -19.01 11.93
CA ARG A 9 8.52 -18.46 11.78
C ARG A 9 8.32 -17.18 12.61
N GLU A 10 8.82 -17.14 13.84
CA GLU A 10 8.68 -15.98 14.71
C GLU A 10 9.50 -14.77 14.21
N VAL A 11 10.75 -15.00 13.80
CA VAL A 11 11.58 -13.98 13.14
C VAL A 11 10.91 -13.49 11.85
N TRP A 12 10.26 -14.40 11.13
CA TRP A 12 9.53 -14.07 9.90
C TRP A 12 8.31 -13.20 10.14
N GLU A 13 7.42 -13.59 11.07
CA GLU A 13 6.24 -12.80 11.45
C GLU A 13 6.63 -11.41 11.96
N THR A 14 7.73 -11.33 12.72
CA THR A 14 8.31 -10.07 13.17
C THR A 14 8.78 -9.19 12.01
N PHE A 15 9.48 -9.78 11.03
CA PHE A 15 9.91 -9.04 9.83
C PHE A 15 8.73 -8.51 9.02
N GLN A 16 7.64 -9.29 8.90
CA GLN A 16 6.43 -8.81 8.22
C GLN A 16 5.76 -7.67 8.96
N ALA A 17 5.61 -7.81 10.28
CA ALA A 17 5.07 -6.76 11.12
C ALA A 17 5.90 -5.47 11.02
N ASP A 18 7.23 -5.57 11.00
CA ASP A 18 8.14 -4.43 10.84
C ASP A 18 7.94 -3.72 9.50
N ARG A 19 7.83 -4.47 8.39
CA ARG A 19 7.56 -3.90 7.06
C ARG A 19 6.26 -3.11 7.04
N TYR A 20 5.18 -3.67 7.59
CA TYR A 20 3.90 -2.98 7.68
C TYR A 20 3.99 -1.73 8.57
N ASN A 21 4.64 -1.83 9.72
CA ASN A 21 4.82 -0.70 10.63
C ASN A 21 5.62 0.44 9.97
N LYS A 22 6.70 0.11 9.26
CA LYS A 22 7.50 1.10 8.53
C LYS A 22 6.69 1.81 7.43
N LEU A 23 5.95 1.07 6.60
CA LEU A 23 5.06 1.66 5.60
C LEU A 23 4.01 2.55 6.27
N LYS A 24 3.37 2.05 7.32
CA LYS A 24 2.31 2.73 8.05
C LYS A 24 2.77 4.04 8.66
N LEU A 25 3.96 4.08 9.27
CA LEU A 25 4.53 5.30 9.83
C LEU A 25 4.84 6.31 8.72
N GLY A 26 5.50 5.88 7.65
CA GLY A 26 5.88 6.77 6.54
C GLY A 26 4.68 7.34 5.78
N ILE A 27 3.74 6.48 5.42
CA ILE A 27 2.56 6.85 4.61
C ILE A 27 1.62 7.78 5.38
N ARG A 28 1.51 7.63 6.71
CA ARG A 28 0.70 8.52 7.55
C ARG A 28 1.25 9.93 7.61
N VAL A 29 2.57 10.10 7.58
CA VAL A 29 3.18 11.44 7.57
C VAL A 29 2.77 12.17 6.29
N LEU A 30 2.97 11.55 5.13
CA LEU A 30 2.61 12.15 3.84
C LEU A 30 1.09 12.31 3.67
N GLY A 31 0.30 11.30 4.05
CA GLY A 31 -1.16 11.34 3.95
C GLY A 31 -1.81 12.37 4.88
N ASN A 32 -1.10 12.84 5.91
CA ASN A 32 -1.58 13.91 6.79
C ASN A 32 -1.02 15.30 6.45
N ASP A 33 -0.04 15.40 5.56
CA ASP A 33 0.58 16.66 5.15
C ASP A 33 -0.44 17.57 4.42
N PRO A 34 -0.78 18.75 4.96
CA PRO A 34 -1.70 19.69 4.32
C PRO A 34 -1.25 20.14 2.93
N ALA A 35 0.06 20.30 2.70
CA ALA A 35 0.59 20.70 1.40
C ALA A 35 0.37 19.60 0.36
N PHE A 36 0.60 18.35 0.74
CA PHE A 36 0.36 17.21 -0.14
C PHE A 36 -1.14 17.01 -0.43
N LYS A 37 -2.02 17.15 0.57
CA LYS A 37 -3.48 17.10 0.36
C LYS A 37 -3.94 18.16 -0.63
N SER A 38 -3.45 19.39 -0.47
CA SER A 38 -3.77 20.50 -1.38
C SER A 38 -3.29 20.20 -2.81
N LEU A 39 -2.10 19.60 -2.94
CA LEU A 39 -1.55 19.19 -4.23
C LEU A 39 -2.40 18.09 -4.91
N VAL A 40 -2.92 17.14 -4.14
CA VAL A 40 -3.83 16.11 -4.65
C VAL A 40 -5.13 16.74 -5.16
N GLU A 41 -5.63 17.79 -4.50
CA GLU A 41 -6.83 18.51 -4.94
C GLU A 41 -6.63 19.28 -6.25
N THR A 42 -5.43 19.84 -6.50
CA THR A 42 -5.14 20.51 -7.78
C THR A 42 -4.97 19.54 -8.95
N SER A 43 -4.81 18.24 -8.67
CA SER A 43 -4.60 17.18 -9.67
C SER A 43 -3.40 17.41 -10.60
N ASP A 44 -2.37 18.14 -10.14
CA ASP A 44 -1.11 18.27 -10.88
C ASP A 44 -0.29 16.97 -10.77
N GLN A 45 -0.55 16.06 -11.71
CA GLN A 45 0.03 14.73 -11.75
C GLN A 45 1.56 14.73 -11.68
N ALA A 46 2.24 15.64 -12.39
CA ALA A 46 3.70 15.63 -12.49
C ALA A 46 4.32 15.93 -11.12
N THR A 47 3.81 16.96 -10.45
CA THR A 47 4.26 17.36 -9.12
C THR A 47 3.90 16.32 -8.05
N ILE A 48 2.70 15.70 -8.14
CA ILE A 48 2.31 14.59 -7.25
C ILE A 48 3.27 13.41 -7.45
N LEU A 49 3.51 12.99 -8.69
CA LEU A 49 4.37 11.87 -9.02
C LEU A 49 5.80 12.07 -8.48
N ASP A 50 6.36 13.27 -8.64
CA ASP A 50 7.69 13.57 -8.15
C ASP A 50 7.75 13.56 -6.61
N THR A 51 6.74 14.10 -5.94
CA THR A 51 6.62 14.02 -4.48
C THR A 51 6.51 12.56 -4.01
N LEU A 52 5.69 11.74 -4.70
CA LEU A 52 5.57 10.31 -4.40
C LEU A 52 6.89 9.56 -4.60
N ARG A 53 7.68 9.92 -5.61
CA ARG A 53 9.01 9.32 -5.84
C ARG A 53 9.99 9.66 -4.74
N GLU A 54 10.08 10.93 -4.35
CA GLU A 54 10.95 11.38 -3.26
C GLU A 54 10.63 10.63 -1.96
N ARG A 55 9.34 10.59 -1.59
CA ARG A 55 8.88 9.88 -0.39
C ARG A 55 9.05 8.36 -0.50
N GLY A 56 8.84 7.81 -1.69
CA GLY A 56 9.10 6.40 -1.99
C GLY A 56 10.57 6.02 -1.76
N GLN A 57 11.50 6.86 -2.20
CA GLN A 57 12.93 6.65 -2.01
C GLN A 57 13.33 6.71 -0.53
N GLU A 58 12.83 7.69 0.23
CA GLU A 58 13.07 7.79 1.68
C GLU A 58 12.61 6.53 2.42
N LEU A 59 11.45 5.97 2.04
CA LEU A 59 10.86 4.79 2.66
C LEU A 59 11.35 3.47 2.05
N ASN A 60 12.16 3.53 0.98
CA ASN A 60 12.56 2.39 0.16
C ASN A 60 11.36 1.57 -0.37
N ALA A 61 10.22 2.23 -0.62
CA ALA A 61 9.01 1.57 -1.11
C ALA A 61 9.14 1.26 -2.60
N ASP A 62 8.66 0.08 -3.00
CA ASP A 62 8.65 -0.34 -4.40
C ASP A 62 7.62 0.45 -5.21
N PHE A 63 6.55 0.92 -4.56
CA PHE A 63 5.61 1.83 -5.18
C PHE A 63 4.93 2.77 -4.18
N PHE A 64 4.44 3.88 -4.71
CA PHE A 64 3.49 4.79 -4.11
C PHE A 64 2.38 5.11 -5.11
N ILE A 65 1.14 5.27 -4.63
CA ILE A 65 -0.04 5.60 -5.43
C ILE A 65 -0.86 6.64 -4.68
N ALA A 66 -1.23 7.72 -5.35
CA ALA A 66 -2.24 8.65 -4.88
C ALA A 66 -3.49 8.52 -5.77
N THR A 67 -4.65 8.43 -5.13
CA THR A 67 -5.96 8.37 -5.79
C THR A 67 -6.80 9.58 -5.43
N SER A 68 -7.82 9.85 -6.23
CA SER A 68 -8.91 10.76 -5.93
C SER A 68 -9.88 10.17 -4.88
N PRO A 69 -10.85 10.94 -4.36
CA PRO A 69 -11.85 10.45 -3.41
C PRO A 69 -12.74 9.32 -3.94
N SER A 70 -12.77 9.10 -5.26
CA SER A 70 -13.50 8.00 -5.90
C SER A 70 -12.64 6.75 -6.13
N GLY A 71 -11.38 6.75 -5.70
CA GLY A 71 -10.46 5.61 -5.89
C GLY A 71 -9.77 5.57 -7.27
N VAL A 72 -9.96 6.59 -8.11
CA VAL A 72 -9.28 6.69 -9.40
C VAL A 72 -7.85 7.20 -9.21
N VAL A 73 -6.87 6.52 -9.81
CA VAL A 73 -5.44 6.86 -9.73
C VAL A 73 -5.17 8.23 -10.36
N ILE A 74 -4.60 9.13 -9.55
CA ILE A 74 -4.07 10.43 -10.00
C ILE A 74 -2.61 10.25 -10.42
N ALA A 75 -1.81 9.59 -9.58
CA ALA A 75 -0.39 9.33 -9.84
C ALA A 75 0.08 8.04 -9.17
N ARG A 76 1.05 7.37 -9.78
CA ARG A 76 1.71 6.19 -9.22
C ARG A 76 3.15 6.05 -9.71
N THR A 77 4.05 5.60 -8.85
CA THR A 77 5.49 5.62 -9.15
C THR A 77 5.96 4.41 -9.97
N ASP A 78 5.30 3.27 -9.85
CA ASP A 78 5.66 1.99 -10.49
C ASP A 78 5.18 1.88 -11.94
N ARG A 79 3.99 2.43 -12.23
CA ARG A 79 3.41 2.50 -13.58
C ARG A 79 2.92 3.92 -13.87
N PRO A 80 3.81 4.90 -14.10
CA PRO A 80 3.43 6.31 -14.24
C PRO A 80 2.39 6.61 -15.33
N THR A 81 2.25 5.72 -16.32
CA THR A 81 1.28 5.82 -17.41
C THR A 81 -0.12 5.30 -17.07
N ALA A 82 -0.31 4.64 -15.93
CA ALA A 82 -1.61 4.08 -15.52
C ALA A 82 -2.46 5.06 -14.67
N GLN A 83 -2.41 6.34 -15.05
CA GLN A 83 -3.35 7.34 -14.55
C GLN A 83 -4.77 6.99 -15.01
N GLY A 84 -5.77 7.28 -14.18
CA GLY A 84 -7.18 6.99 -14.48
C GLY A 84 -7.58 5.54 -14.23
N GLU A 85 -6.66 4.67 -13.82
CA GLU A 85 -6.98 3.32 -13.34
C GLU A 85 -7.91 3.41 -12.12
N ASP A 86 -9.03 2.70 -12.16
CA ASP A 86 -9.99 2.66 -11.06
C ASP A 86 -9.60 1.55 -10.07
N LEU A 87 -9.17 1.95 -8.87
CA LEU A 87 -8.82 1.04 -7.78
C LEU A 87 -9.92 1.00 -6.70
N SER A 88 -11.09 1.61 -6.91
CA SER A 88 -12.15 1.68 -5.89
C SER A 88 -12.62 0.32 -5.35
N LYS A 89 -12.52 -0.70 -6.19
CA LYS A 89 -12.87 -2.09 -5.88
C LYS A 89 -11.69 -2.94 -5.41
N ASP A 90 -10.49 -2.40 -5.43
CA ASP A 90 -9.32 -3.10 -4.92
C ASP A 90 -9.35 -3.13 -3.39
N PRO A 91 -9.07 -4.29 -2.76
CA PRO A 91 -9.15 -4.47 -1.32
C PRO A 91 -8.18 -3.57 -0.54
N VAL A 92 -7.14 -3.07 -1.20
CA VAL A 92 -6.20 -2.11 -0.61
C VAL A 92 -6.78 -0.70 -0.55
N VAL A 93 -7.79 -0.35 -1.35
CA VAL A 93 -8.35 1.01 -1.43
C VAL A 93 -9.76 1.11 -0.82
N THR A 94 -10.56 0.05 -0.87
CA THR A 94 -11.97 0.10 -0.43
C THR A 94 -12.15 0.62 1.01
N LYS A 95 -11.40 0.10 1.99
CA LYS A 95 -11.47 0.56 3.38
C LYS A 95 -11.03 2.03 3.56
N PRO A 96 -9.91 2.48 2.96
CA PRO A 96 -9.55 3.90 2.96
C PRO A 96 -10.58 4.83 2.33
N LEU A 97 -11.36 4.39 1.35
CA LEU A 97 -12.45 5.20 0.83
C LEU A 97 -13.56 5.44 1.86
N GLU A 98 -13.69 4.55 2.85
CA GLU A 98 -14.61 4.68 3.98
C GLU A 98 -13.99 5.44 5.16
N GLY A 99 -12.74 5.91 5.02
CA GLY A 99 -12.01 6.63 6.07
C GLY A 99 -11.20 5.73 7.01
N GLU A 100 -11.06 4.45 6.70
CA GLU A 100 -10.28 3.49 7.50
C GLU A 100 -8.93 3.16 6.87
N GLU A 101 -7.88 3.03 7.69
CA GLU A 101 -6.60 2.54 7.19
C GLU A 101 -6.67 1.05 6.83
N SER A 102 -5.90 0.63 5.84
CA SER A 102 -5.76 -0.79 5.48
C SER A 102 -4.30 -1.19 5.40
N ALA A 103 -4.02 -2.43 5.82
CA ALA A 103 -2.73 -3.09 5.67
C ALA A 103 -3.02 -4.53 5.24
N THR A 104 -2.61 -4.91 4.03
CA THR A 104 -2.96 -6.20 3.45
C THR A 104 -1.92 -6.68 2.45
N VAL A 105 -2.03 -7.93 2.01
CA VAL A 105 -1.31 -8.43 0.84
C VAL A 105 -2.13 -8.05 -0.39
N TRP A 106 -1.55 -7.26 -1.28
CA TRP A 106 -2.20 -6.86 -2.53
C TRP A 106 -1.53 -7.55 -3.72
N ARG A 107 -2.34 -8.11 -4.61
CA ARG A 107 -1.88 -8.77 -5.83
C ARG A 107 -2.13 -7.86 -7.02
N GLN A 108 -1.07 -7.58 -7.78
CA GLN A 108 -1.17 -6.87 -9.05
C GLN A 108 -0.52 -7.70 -10.15
N GLY A 109 -1.35 -8.27 -11.03
CA GLY A 109 -0.93 -9.29 -11.97
C GLY A 109 -0.34 -10.50 -11.24
N ASP A 110 0.92 -10.83 -11.55
CA ASP A 110 1.64 -11.96 -10.94
C ASP A 110 2.46 -11.57 -9.71
N LYS A 111 2.54 -10.28 -9.38
CA LYS A 111 3.32 -9.77 -8.24
C LYS A 111 2.44 -9.62 -7.01
N LEU A 112 3.02 -9.96 -5.86
CA LEU A 112 2.43 -9.74 -4.54
C LEU A 112 3.16 -8.60 -3.83
N TYR A 113 2.44 -7.86 -3.00
CA TYR A 113 2.96 -6.73 -2.26
C TYR A 113 2.39 -6.71 -0.85
N HIS A 114 3.20 -6.35 0.14
CA HIS A 114 2.66 -5.80 1.38
C HIS A 114 2.30 -4.36 1.11
N ALA A 115 1.01 -4.05 1.17
CA ALA A 115 0.51 -2.73 0.88
C ALA A 115 -0.15 -2.15 2.12
N VAL A 116 0.13 -0.87 2.38
CA VAL A 116 -0.57 -0.06 3.36
C VAL A 116 -1.22 1.08 2.63
N SER A 117 -2.42 1.43 3.07
CA SER A 117 -3.16 2.55 2.55
C SER A 117 -3.81 3.35 3.67
N VAL A 118 -3.84 4.65 3.47
CA VAL A 118 -4.41 5.60 4.42
C VAL A 118 -5.31 6.59 3.69
N PRO A 119 -6.45 6.96 4.30
CA PRO A 119 -7.29 8.02 3.77
C PRO A 119 -6.60 9.38 3.97
N MET A 120 -6.62 10.21 2.94
CA MET A 120 -6.22 11.61 3.03
C MET A 120 -7.47 12.42 3.33
N GLN A 121 -7.66 12.84 4.58
CA GLN A 121 -8.86 13.58 5.02
C GLN A 121 -8.53 15.00 5.47
N THR A 122 -9.44 15.94 5.20
CA THR A 122 -9.44 17.29 5.78
C THR A 122 -10.77 17.49 6.51
N GLY A 123 -10.75 17.36 7.84
CA GLY A 123 -12.00 17.25 8.60
C GLY A 123 -12.77 15.98 8.18
N PRO A 124 -14.08 16.07 7.87
CA PRO A 124 -14.86 14.93 7.39
C PRO A 124 -14.67 14.63 5.89
N ASP A 125 -13.97 15.50 5.15
CA ASP A 125 -13.88 15.38 3.69
C ASP A 125 -12.71 14.48 3.28
N LEU A 126 -13.02 13.38 2.59
CA LEU A 126 -12.02 12.54 1.93
C LEU A 126 -11.50 13.27 0.68
N LYS A 127 -10.18 13.45 0.62
CA LYS A 127 -9.44 14.04 -0.50
C LYS A 127 -8.84 12.98 -1.43
N GLY A 128 -8.73 11.75 -0.94
CA GLY A 128 -8.25 10.62 -1.72
C GLY A 128 -7.63 9.55 -0.84
N VAL A 129 -7.02 8.55 -1.46
CA VAL A 129 -6.30 7.48 -0.76
C VAL A 129 -4.85 7.49 -1.20
N LEU A 130 -3.96 7.43 -0.21
CA LEU A 130 -2.53 7.20 -0.43
C LEU A 130 -2.24 5.73 -0.16
N VAL A 131 -1.54 5.08 -1.09
CA VAL A 131 -1.12 3.68 -0.99
C VAL A 131 0.38 3.60 -1.17
N ALA A 132 1.04 2.78 -0.36
CA ALA A 132 2.44 2.45 -0.50
C ALA A 132 2.62 0.94 -0.35
N GLY A 133 3.60 0.39 -1.05
CA GLY A 133 3.83 -1.04 -0.96
C GLY A 133 5.27 -1.45 -1.14
N TYR A 134 5.53 -2.61 -0.56
CA TYR A 134 6.75 -3.34 -0.75
C TYR A 134 6.47 -4.64 -1.49
N GLY A 135 7.27 -4.93 -2.49
CA GLY A 135 7.30 -6.20 -3.19
C GLY A 135 7.53 -7.34 -2.22
N ILE A 136 6.83 -8.43 -2.52
CA ILE A 136 7.02 -9.73 -1.90
C ILE A 136 7.84 -10.56 -2.87
N ASP A 137 8.99 -11.06 -2.41
CA ASP A 137 9.81 -11.95 -3.21
C ASP A 137 9.09 -13.29 -3.50
N GLU A 138 9.59 -14.04 -4.47
CA GLU A 138 8.95 -15.27 -4.94
C GLU A 138 8.95 -16.39 -3.86
N ALA A 139 9.96 -16.41 -3.00
CA ALA A 139 10.07 -17.37 -1.90
C ALA A 139 8.98 -17.13 -0.85
N LEU A 140 8.68 -15.88 -0.52
CA LEU A 140 7.58 -15.48 0.33
C LEU A 140 6.24 -15.62 -0.37
N ALA A 141 6.15 -15.26 -1.65
CA ALA A 141 4.93 -15.45 -2.44
C ALA A 141 4.48 -16.92 -2.42
N SER A 142 5.42 -17.86 -2.56
CA SER A 142 5.15 -19.30 -2.46
C SER A 142 4.62 -19.72 -1.09
N GLN A 143 5.17 -19.16 0.00
CA GLN A 143 4.70 -19.42 1.36
C GLN A 143 3.29 -18.85 1.62
N ILE A 144 3.02 -17.61 1.20
CA ILE A 144 1.68 -17.00 1.30
C ILE A 144 0.67 -17.79 0.47
N ARG A 145 1.02 -18.20 -0.76
CA ARG A 145 0.14 -19.03 -1.60
C ARG A 145 -0.19 -20.34 -0.93
N LYS A 146 0.78 -21.00 -0.27
CA LYS A 146 0.54 -22.23 0.50
C LYS A 146 -0.39 -21.99 1.70
N LEU A 147 -0.18 -20.92 2.46
CA LEU A 147 -1.01 -20.59 3.62
C LEU A 147 -2.46 -20.23 3.20
N THR A 148 -2.60 -19.36 2.21
CA THR A 148 -3.91 -18.92 1.69
C THR A 148 -4.67 -20.02 0.94
N HIS A 149 -4.00 -20.92 0.20
CA HIS A 149 -4.66 -22.12 -0.35
C HIS A 149 -5.07 -23.12 0.73
N SER A 150 -4.37 -23.16 1.86
CA SER A 150 -4.78 -23.98 3.02
C SER A 150 -5.99 -23.40 3.73
N GLU A 151 -6.12 -22.07 3.82
CA GLU A 151 -7.29 -21.41 4.42
C GLU A 151 -8.53 -21.44 3.50
N ILE A 152 -8.36 -21.33 2.17
CA ILE A 152 -9.47 -21.45 1.20
C ILE A 152 -9.97 -22.90 1.09
N ALA A 153 -9.16 -23.90 1.46
CA ALA A 153 -9.61 -25.30 1.55
C ALA A 153 -10.49 -25.58 2.79
N TYR A 154 -10.77 -24.57 3.61
CA TYR A 154 -11.64 -24.66 4.79
C TYR A 154 -12.79 -23.63 4.72
N LEU A 155 -13.56 -23.64 3.63
CA LEU A 155 -14.91 -23.06 3.58
C LEU A 155 -15.85 -23.93 2.71
#